data_AF-A0A2P4XKR1-F1
#
_entry.id   AF-A0A2P4XKR1-F1
#
_cell.length_a   1.000
_cell.length_b   1.000
_cell.length_c   1.000
_cell.angle_alpha   90.00
_cell.angle_beta   90.00
_cell.angle_gamma   90.00
#
_symmetry.space_group_name_H-M   'P 1'
#
loop_
_entity.id
_entity.type
_entity.pdbx_description
1 polymer ?
#
loop_
_entity_poly.entity_id
_entity_poly.type
_entity_poly.pdbx_seq_one_letter_code
_entity_poly.pdbx_strand_id
1 'polypeptide(L)'
;ASFLDYEGNTDEWSYDFSRLASAYTLVEIFLLGLPMLIWLVGKYFQVPMTLLFLVCLYGYSSIMFIPAAILCVSPVDAMDWVVMLVAMAWSLFFLLNNLWHVISEHLTKEKMLPVLAVISGAHMLWAILMKLLFF
;
A
#
# COMPACT_ATOMS: atom_id res chain seq x y z
N ALA A 1 5.34 -3.31 20.45
CA ALA A 1 6.16 -4.47 20.05
C ALA A 1 5.22 -5.63 19.79
N SER A 2 5.49 -6.47 18.78
CA SER A 2 4.86 -7.78 18.69
C SER A 2 5.09 -8.54 20.01
N PHE A 3 4.27 -9.53 20.33
CA PHE A 3 4.53 -10.42 21.48
C PHE A 3 5.92 -11.06 21.37
N LEU A 4 6.37 -11.37 20.15
CA LEU A 4 7.68 -11.98 19.90
C LEU A 4 8.87 -11.01 20.00
N ASP A 5 8.62 -9.70 19.92
CA ASP A 5 9.65 -8.65 20.03
C ASP A 5 9.71 -8.03 21.43
N TYR A 6 8.94 -8.56 22.37
CA TYR A 6 8.85 -7.96 23.70
C TYR A 6 10.06 -8.35 24.54
N GLU A 7 10.91 -7.37 24.85
CA GLU A 7 12.14 -7.57 25.63
C GLU A 7 11.92 -7.57 27.17
N GLY A 8 10.71 -7.27 27.66
CA GLY A 8 10.39 -7.23 29.09
C GLY A 8 9.88 -8.56 29.66
N ASN A 9 9.36 -8.53 30.89
CA ASN A 9 8.68 -9.71 31.47
C ASN A 9 7.38 -10.03 30.72
N THR A 10 7.33 -11.17 30.03
CA THR A 10 6.18 -11.57 29.19
C THR A 10 4.84 -11.58 29.92
N ASP A 11 4.85 -11.75 31.24
CA ASP A 11 3.63 -11.70 32.07
C ASP A 11 3.03 -10.29 32.18
N GLU A 12 3.82 -9.25 31.89
CA GLU A 12 3.39 -7.84 31.88
C GLU A 12 2.99 -7.36 30.47
N TRP A 13 3.18 -8.19 29.44
CA TRP A 13 2.80 -7.84 28.08
C TRP A 13 1.28 -7.68 27.99
N SER A 14 0.84 -6.59 27.39
CA SER A 14 -0.56 -6.33 27.10
C SER A 14 -0.73 -5.83 25.66
N TYR A 15 -1.85 -6.22 25.04
CA TYR A 15 -2.15 -5.84 23.68
C TYR A 15 -2.67 -4.40 23.60
N ASP A 16 -2.02 -3.58 22.78
CA ASP A 16 -2.43 -2.20 22.51
C ASP A 16 -3.41 -2.15 21.32
N PHE A 17 -4.71 -2.08 21.63
CA PHE A 17 -5.77 -1.97 20.62
C PHE A 17 -5.70 -0.68 19.79
N SER A 18 -5.04 0.37 20.28
CA SER A 18 -4.89 1.62 19.50
C SER A 18 -4.03 1.41 18.25
N ARG A 19 -3.07 0.48 18.31
CA ARG A 19 -2.25 0.09 17.15
C ARG A 19 -3.09 -0.61 16.09
N LEU A 20 -4.01 -1.49 16.49
CA LEU A 20 -4.94 -2.15 15.56
C LEU A 20 -5.82 -1.13 14.85
N ALA A 21 -6.40 -0.19 15.61
CA ALA A 21 -7.23 0.87 15.04
C ALA A 21 -6.44 1.76 14.06
N SER A 22 -5.19 2.09 14.40
CA SER A 22 -4.28 2.86 13.54
C SER A 22 -3.93 2.11 12.25
N ALA A 23 -3.63 0.82 12.35
CA ALA A 23 -3.35 -0.05 11.21
C ALA A 23 -4.55 -0.13 10.27
N TYR A 24 -5.73 -0.44 10.81
CA TYR A 24 -6.97 -0.50 10.06
C TYR A 24 -7.22 0.81 9.31
N THR A 25 -7.12 1.94 10.01
CA THR A 25 -7.34 3.27 9.40
C THR A 25 -6.36 3.54 8.26
N LEU A 26 -5.08 3.23 8.44
CA LEU A 26 -4.07 3.45 7.41
C LEU A 26 -4.30 2.58 6.17
N VAL A 27 -4.64 1.30 6.36
CA VAL A 27 -5.00 0.36 5.28
C VAL A 27 -6.19 0.88 4.49
N GLU A 28 -7.27 1.32 5.15
CA GLU A 28 -8.47 1.81 4.48
C GLU A 28 -8.22 3.12 3.71
N ILE A 29 -7.41 4.04 4.25
CA ILE A 29 -7.00 5.25 3.54
C ILE A 29 -6.20 4.90 2.28
N PHE A 30 -5.31 3.91 2.35
CA PHE A 30 -4.56 3.45 1.19
C PHE A 30 -5.47 2.78 0.14
N LEU A 31 -6.38 1.89 0.57
CA LEU A 31 -7.26 1.12 -0.30
C LEU A 31 -8.41 1.93 -0.92
N LEU A 32 -8.86 3.01 -0.28
CA LEU A 32 -10.00 3.81 -0.75
C LEU A 32 -9.61 5.23 -1.11
N GLY A 33 -8.76 5.86 -0.29
CA GLY A 33 -8.34 7.24 -0.47
C GLY A 33 -7.53 7.44 -1.75
N LEU A 34 -6.51 6.61 -2.00
CA LEU A 34 -5.70 6.73 -3.22
C LEU A 34 -6.50 6.46 -4.51
N PRO A 35 -7.32 5.38 -4.62
CA PRO A 35 -8.24 5.21 -5.74
C PRO A 35 -9.15 6.40 -5.96
N MET A 36 -9.71 6.98 -4.90
CA MET A 36 -10.57 8.16 -5.01
C MET A 36 -9.82 9.36 -5.59
N LEU A 37 -8.61 9.65 -5.11
CA LEU A 37 -7.78 10.73 -5.63
C LEU A 37 -7.42 10.53 -7.10
N ILE A 38 -7.01 9.32 -7.48
CA ILE A 38 -6.67 8.99 -8.88
C ILE A 38 -7.91 9.09 -9.76
N TRP A 39 -9.07 8.64 -9.27
CA TRP A 39 -10.33 8.78 -9.98
C TRP A 39 -10.67 10.25 -10.23
N LEU A 40 -10.55 11.12 -9.22
CA LEU A 40 -10.78 12.56 -9.37
C LEU A 40 -9.83 13.19 -10.41
N VAL A 41 -8.56 12.81 -10.40
CA VAL A 41 -7.58 13.24 -11.41
C VAL A 41 -7.96 12.73 -12.80
N GLY A 42 -8.38 11.46 -12.92
CA GLY A 42 -8.89 10.88 -14.17
C GLY A 42 -10.12 11.61 -14.69
N LYS A 43 -11.05 11.99 -13.79
CA LYS A 43 -12.22 12.81 -14.13
C LYS A 43 -11.82 14.18 -14.64
N TYR A 44 -10.83 14.84 -14.03
CA TYR A 44 -10.31 16.12 -14.52
C TYR A 44 -9.77 16.00 -15.96
N PHE A 45 -9.05 14.93 -16.27
CA PHE A 45 -8.52 14.66 -17.61
C PHE A 45 -9.49 13.95 -18.57
N GLN A 46 -10.74 13.70 -18.18
CA GLN A 46 -11.75 13.00 -18.98
C GLN A 46 -11.36 11.56 -19.39
N VAL A 47 -10.60 10.86 -18.54
CA VAL A 47 -10.31 9.42 -18.72
C VAL A 47 -11.53 8.59 -18.31
N PRO A 48 -12.00 7.63 -19.14
CA PRO A 48 -13.22 6.84 -18.90
C PRO A 48 -12.99 5.67 -17.92
N MET A 49 -12.58 6.00 -16.71
CA MET A 49 -12.29 5.04 -15.64
C MET A 49 -13.30 5.16 -14.48
N THR A 50 -13.81 4.03 -14.01
CA THR A 50 -14.76 4.01 -12.88
C THR A 50 -14.02 3.95 -11.55
N LEU A 51 -14.62 4.52 -10.50
CA LEU A 51 -14.05 4.42 -9.15
C LEU A 51 -13.97 2.97 -8.68
N LEU A 52 -15.00 2.18 -8.97
CA LEU A 52 -15.04 0.75 -8.61
C LEU A 52 -13.87 -0.02 -9.23
N PHE A 53 -13.54 0.23 -10.50
CA PHE A 53 -12.38 -0.36 -11.15
C PHE A 53 -11.09 -0.07 -10.38
N LEU A 54 -10.87 1.17 -9.96
CA LEU A 54 -9.66 1.55 -9.21
C LEU A 54 -9.60 0.95 -7.81
N VAL A 55 -10.73 0.92 -7.09
CA VAL A 55 -10.80 0.30 -5.76
C VAL A 55 -10.48 -1.18 -5.85
N CYS A 56 -11.07 -1.89 -6.83
CA CYS A 56 -10.75 -3.30 -7.07
C CYS A 56 -9.27 -3.47 -7.44
N LEU A 57 -8.74 -2.63 -8.33
CA LEU A 57 -7.35 -2.72 -8.78
C LEU A 57 -6.36 -2.54 -7.61
N TYR A 58 -6.62 -1.60 -6.70
CA TYR A 58 -5.84 -1.41 -5.47
C TYR A 58 -5.99 -2.58 -4.49
N GLY A 59 -7.20 -3.14 -4.36
CA GLY A 59 -7.41 -4.34 -3.55
C GLY A 59 -6.59 -5.53 -4.08
N TYR A 60 -6.59 -5.75 -5.39
CA TYR A 60 -5.82 -6.81 -6.04
C TYR A 60 -4.31 -6.58 -5.94
N SER A 61 -3.84 -5.34 -6.13
CA SER A 61 -2.42 -5.04 -5.97
C SER A 61 -1.93 -5.25 -4.53
N SER A 62 -2.81 -5.07 -3.55
CA SER A 62 -2.47 -5.13 -2.13
C SER A 62 -2.39 -6.56 -1.56
N ILE A 63 -2.81 -7.57 -2.31
CA ILE A 63 -2.86 -8.96 -1.81
C ILE A 63 -1.49 -9.47 -1.33
N MET A 64 -0.39 -8.99 -1.92
CA MET A 64 0.96 -9.39 -1.52
C MET A 64 1.35 -8.92 -0.13
N PHE A 65 0.68 -7.89 0.42
CA PHE A 65 0.94 -7.44 1.79
C PHE A 65 0.38 -8.43 2.84
N ILE A 66 -0.56 -9.31 2.48
CA ILE A 66 -1.11 -10.32 3.40
C ILE A 66 -0.04 -11.37 3.78
N PRO A 67 0.57 -12.12 2.84
CA PRO A 67 1.64 -13.05 3.19
C PRO A 67 2.88 -12.32 3.72
N ALA A 68 3.16 -11.10 3.25
CA ALA A 68 4.24 -10.27 3.78
C ALA A 68 4.06 -9.98 5.28
N ALA A 69 2.86 -9.58 5.70
CA ALA A 69 2.55 -9.32 7.10
C ALA A 69 2.73 -10.56 7.99
N ILE A 70 2.42 -11.76 7.48
CA ILE A 70 2.65 -13.02 8.22
C ILE A 70 4.14 -13.28 8.41
N LEU A 71 4.95 -13.05 7.36
CA LEU A 71 6.40 -13.21 7.46
C LEU A 71 7.02 -12.21 8.43
N CYS A 72 6.57 -10.95 8.40
CA CYS A 72 7.09 -9.88 9.27
C CYS A 72 6.70 -10.02 10.75
N VAL A 73 6.06 -11.12 11.16
CA VAL A 73 5.82 -11.44 12.58
C VAL A 73 7.13 -11.89 13.27
N SER A 74 8.10 -12.38 12.51
CA SER A 74 9.38 -12.85 13.05
C SER A 74 10.25 -11.65 13.47
N PRO A 75 11.03 -11.77 14.56
CA PRO A 75 11.82 -10.68 15.16
C PRO A 75 13.10 -10.31 14.36
N VAL A 76 13.10 -10.53 13.05
CA VAL A 76 14.28 -10.36 12.19
C VAL A 76 14.07 -9.12 11.31
N ASP A 77 14.48 -7.95 11.80
CA ASP A 77 14.22 -6.66 11.16
C ASP A 77 14.65 -6.59 9.68
N ALA A 78 15.81 -7.17 9.33
CA ALA A 78 16.28 -7.21 7.96
C ALA A 78 15.34 -7.99 7.02
N MET A 79 14.67 -9.03 7.54
CA MET A 79 13.70 -9.80 6.78
C MET A 79 12.47 -8.95 6.47
N ASP A 80 11.96 -8.19 7.44
CA ASP A 80 10.79 -7.34 7.25
C ASP A 80 11.02 -6.31 6.15
N TRP A 81 12.19 -5.66 6.16
CA TRP A 81 12.56 -4.71 5.10
C TRP A 81 12.54 -5.35 3.72
N VAL A 82 13.16 -6.53 3.57
CA VAL A 82 13.20 -7.23 2.28
C VAL A 82 11.80 -7.65 1.85
N VAL A 83 11.03 -8.26 2.75
CA VAL A 83 9.68 -8.75 2.46
C VAL A 83 8.74 -7.59 2.10
N MET A 84 8.79 -6.49 2.84
CA MET A 84 7.97 -5.30 2.58
C MET A 84 8.33 -4.64 1.25
N LEU A 85 9.62 -4.52 0.91
CA LEU A 85 10.04 -3.95 -0.37
C LEU A 85 9.67 -4.85 -1.54
N VAL A 86 9.75 -6.18 -1.40
CA VAL A 86 9.32 -7.13 -2.44
C VAL A 86 7.80 -7.06 -2.64
N ALA A 87 7.01 -7.06 -1.56
CA ALA A 87 5.57 -6.91 -1.63
C ALA A 87 5.17 -5.58 -2.29
N MET A 88 5.84 -4.49 -1.91
CA MET A 88 5.63 -3.17 -2.53
C MET A 88 5.97 -3.18 -4.01
N ALA A 89 7.12 -3.74 -4.40
CA ALA A 89 7.55 -3.79 -5.79
C ALA A 89 6.56 -4.56 -6.66
N TRP A 90 6.09 -5.71 -6.19
CA TRP A 90 5.09 -6.49 -6.90
C TRP A 90 3.75 -5.76 -7.01
N SER A 91 3.27 -5.21 -5.89
CA SER A 91 2.04 -4.44 -5.83
C SER A 91 2.06 -3.26 -6.80
N LEU A 92 3.15 -2.49 -6.77
CA LEU A 92 3.33 -1.33 -7.63
C LEU A 92 3.45 -1.73 -9.11
N PHE A 93 4.23 -2.77 -9.42
CA PHE A 93 4.35 -3.28 -10.79
C PHE A 93 2.99 -3.70 -11.37
N PHE A 94 2.21 -4.47 -10.61
CA PHE A 94 0.87 -4.89 -11.02
C PHE A 94 -0.04 -3.68 -11.24
N LEU A 95 -0.06 -2.74 -10.28
CA LEU A 95 -0.90 -1.55 -10.36
C LEU A 95 -0.55 -0.68 -11.57
N LEU A 96 0.73 -0.34 -11.74
CA LEU A 96 1.20 0.54 -12.82
C LEU A 96 0.96 -0.09 -14.20
N ASN A 97 1.18 -1.39 -14.37
CA ASN A 97 0.93 -2.04 -15.65
C ASN A 97 -0.54 -2.02 -16.05
N ASN A 98 -1.44 -2.32 -15.11
CA ASN A 98 -2.87 -2.31 -15.39
C ASN A 98 -3.39 -0.88 -15.60
N LEU A 99 -2.91 0.08 -14.80
CA LEU A 99 -3.32 1.47 -14.95
C LEU A 99 -2.77 2.10 -16.23
N TRP A 100 -1.53 1.77 -16.62
CA TRP A 100 -0.91 2.24 -17.86
C TRP A 100 -1.80 1.94 -19.07
N HIS A 101 -2.26 0.68 -19.20
CA HIS A 101 -3.12 0.27 -20.32
C HIS A 101 -4.41 1.09 -20.41
N VAL A 102 -4.96 1.54 -19.27
CA VAL A 102 -6.17 2.36 -19.24
C VAL A 102 -5.88 3.80 -19.61
N ILE A 103 -4.80 4.40 -19.07
CA ILE A 103 -4.59 5.85 -19.20
C ILE A 103 -3.77 6.22 -20.44
N SER A 104 -2.99 5.31 -21.03
CA SER A 104 -2.10 5.59 -22.16
C SER A 104 -2.83 5.97 -23.44
N GLU A 105 -4.09 5.53 -23.60
CA GLU A 105 -4.93 5.88 -24.76
C GLU A 105 -5.52 7.29 -24.64
N HIS A 106 -5.57 7.85 -23.43
CA HIS A 106 -6.26 9.10 -23.12
C HIS A 106 -5.34 10.24 -22.69
N LEU A 107 -4.12 9.93 -22.23
CA LEU A 107 -3.17 10.90 -21.73
C LEU A 107 -1.89 10.93 -22.58
N THR A 108 -1.37 12.13 -22.81
CA THR A 108 0.00 12.29 -23.32
C THR A 108 1.01 11.86 -22.25
N LYS A 109 2.21 11.45 -22.68
CA LYS A 109 3.29 11.07 -21.76
C LYS A 109 3.60 12.14 -20.71
N GLU A 110 3.54 13.41 -21.11
CA GLU A 110 3.77 14.57 -20.22
C GLU A 110 2.76 14.66 -19.06
N LYS A 111 1.49 14.30 -19.30
CA LYS A 111 0.44 14.30 -18.27
C LYS A 111 0.43 13.00 -17.46
N MET A 112 0.77 11.89 -18.10
CA MET A 112 0.76 10.57 -17.49
C MET A 112 1.91 10.35 -16.51
N LEU A 113 3.13 10.74 -16.87
CA LEU A 113 4.33 10.46 -16.06
C LEU A 113 4.24 11.04 -14.63
N PRO A 114 3.80 12.30 -14.40
CA PRO A 114 3.63 12.83 -13.05
C PRO A 114 2.62 12.03 -12.22
N VAL A 115 1.52 11.58 -12.84
CA VAL A 115 0.50 10.77 -12.15
C VAL A 115 1.10 9.45 -11.68
N LEU A 116 1.80 8.73 -12.56
CA LEU A 116 2.45 7.47 -12.23
C LEU A 116 3.55 7.64 -11.17
N ALA A 117 4.30 8.74 -11.24
CA ALA A 117 5.32 9.07 -10.25
C ALA A 117 4.71 9.30 -8.85
N VAL A 118 3.59 10.03 -8.76
CA VAL A 118 2.87 10.24 -7.49
C VAL A 118 2.34 8.92 -6.93
N ILE A 119 1.76 8.06 -7.78
CA ILE A 119 1.27 6.73 -7.37
C ILE A 119 2.41 5.88 -6.82
N SER A 120 3.57 5.91 -7.48
CA SER A 120 4.77 5.18 -7.07
C SER A 120 5.34 5.69 -5.76
N GLY A 121 5.42 7.01 -5.59
CA GLY A 121 5.83 7.64 -4.33
C GLY A 121 4.88 7.32 -3.18
N ALA A 122 3.57 7.35 -3.42
CA ALA A 122 2.57 6.99 -2.42
C ALA A 122 2.65 5.51 -2.02
N HIS A 123 2.92 4.59 -2.96
CA HIS A 123 3.15 3.16 -2.66
C HIS A 123 4.42 2.92 -1.85
N MET A 124 5.50 3.63 -2.18
CA MET A 124 6.74 3.57 -1.40
C MET A 124 6.53 4.07 0.02
N LEU A 125 5.86 5.22 0.16
CA LEU A 125 5.51 5.78 1.47
C LEU A 125 4.63 4.81 2.27
N TRP A 126 3.64 4.19 1.65
CA TRP A 126 2.81 3.16 2.26
C TRP A 126 3.64 2.00 2.83
N ALA A 127 4.55 1.42 2.05
CA ALA A 127 5.38 0.31 2.53
C ALA A 127 6.32 0.73 3.67
N ILE A 128 6.89 1.93 3.60
CA ILE A 128 7.73 2.48 4.67
C ILE A 128 6.91 2.70 5.95
N LEU A 129 5.71 3.28 5.85
CA LEU A 129 4.82 3.47 7.01
C LEU A 129 4.41 2.14 7.62
N MET A 130 4.11 1.13 6.79
CA MET A 130 3.73 -0.19 7.27
C MET A 130 4.86 -0.85 8.06
N LYS A 131 6.11 -0.77 7.57
CA LYS A 131 7.29 -1.21 8.33
C LYS A 131 7.38 -0.39 9.63
N LEU A 132 7.68 0.90 9.55
CA LEU A 132 8.02 1.71 10.72
C LEU A 132 6.95 1.76 11.82
N LEU A 133 5.66 1.61 11.49
CA LEU A 133 4.58 1.68 12.49
C LEU A 133 4.19 0.31 13.06
N PHE A 134 4.31 -0.77 12.28
CA PHE A 134 3.71 -2.07 12.64
C PHE A 134 4.66 -3.25 12.67
N PHE A 135 5.79 -3.21 11.97
CA PHE A 135 6.79 -4.28 11.89
C PHE A 135 8.17 -3.73 12.25
#